data_AF-A0A8C6YFM5-F1
#
_entry.id   AF-A0A8C6YFM5-F1
#
_cell.length_a   1.000
_cell.length_b   1.000
_cell.length_c   1.000
_cell.angle_alpha   90.00
_cell.angle_beta   90.00
_cell.angle_gamma   90.00
#
_symmetry.space_group_name_H-M   'P 1'
#
loop_
_entity.id
_entity.type
_entity.pdbx_description
1 polymer ?
#
loop_
_entity_poly.entity_id
_entity_poly.type
_entity_poly.pdbx_seq_one_letter_code
_entity_poly.pdbx_strand_id
1 'polypeptide(L)'
;WSLLSGSFVLLLLTLLLEGTLSPVTCLSRVSCPNKWFLFEENCYGFFETKLSWNDAETECTSFGNKAHLATILNKREMDTISSSLLTNYVESFRVWIGMYKIRGGKI
;
A
#
# COMPACT_ATOMS: atom_id res chain seq x y z
N TRP A 1 -42.91 39.33 11.56
CA TRP A 1 -42.82 39.10 10.11
C TRP A 1 -41.80 40.08 9.52
N SER A 2 -40.71 40.38 10.24
CA SER A 2 -39.46 39.60 10.25
C SER A 2 -38.74 39.64 8.90
N LEU A 3 -38.33 40.85 8.50
CA LEU A 3 -37.32 41.03 7.46
C LEU A 3 -35.98 40.64 8.09
N LEU A 4 -35.62 39.36 7.98
CA LEU A 4 -34.23 38.97 8.05
C LEU A 4 -33.52 39.84 7.02
N SER A 5 -32.67 40.76 7.49
CA SER A 5 -31.88 41.65 6.65
C SER A 5 -31.30 40.83 5.50
N GLY A 6 -31.32 41.33 4.27
CA GLY A 6 -30.88 40.56 3.09
C GLY A 6 -29.52 39.89 3.28
N SER A 7 -28.62 40.48 4.08
CA SER A 7 -27.35 39.88 4.50
C SER A 7 -27.51 38.57 5.30
N PHE A 8 -28.47 38.47 6.21
CA PHE A 8 -28.74 37.26 6.99
C PHE A 8 -29.35 36.16 6.12
N VAL A 9 -30.22 36.52 5.16
CA VAL A 9 -30.76 35.57 4.17
C VAL A 9 -29.66 35.08 3.23
N LEU A 10 -28.77 35.96 2.78
CA LEU A 10 -27.60 35.60 1.96
C LEU A 10 -26.62 34.71 2.73
N LEU A 11 -26.31 35.02 4.00
CA LEU A 11 -25.46 34.18 4.85
C LEU A 11 -26.08 32.80 5.11
N LEU A 12 -27.39 32.72 5.31
CA LEU A 12 -28.09 31.44 5.43
C LEU A 12 -28.06 30.65 4.11
N LEU A 13 -28.22 31.33 2.96
CA LEU A 13 -28.14 30.70 1.64
C LEU A 13 -26.72 30.21 1.31
N THR A 14 -25.66 30.92 1.72
CA THR A 14 -24.27 30.47 1.56
C THR A 14 -23.98 29.26 2.45
N LEU A 15 -24.43 29.27 3.72
CA LEU A 15 -24.28 28.11 4.63
C LEU A 15 -25.02 26.86 4.12
N LEU A 16 -26.18 27.02 3.49
CA LEU A 16 -26.92 25.92 2.85
C LEU A 16 -26.22 25.40 1.58
N LEU A 17 -25.48 26.26 0.87
CA LEU A 17 -24.69 25.88 -0.32
C LEU A 17 -23.33 25.25 0.05
N GLU A 18 -22.76 25.62 1.18
CA GLU A 18 -21.53 25.04 1.75
C GLU A 18 -21.75 23.61 2.30
N GLY A 19 -23.00 23.18 2.42
CA GLY A 19 -23.42 21.87 2.94
C GLY A 19 -23.24 20.67 1.99
N THR A 20 -22.61 20.82 0.83
CA THR A 20 -22.38 19.69 -0.10
C THR A 20 -20.94 19.50 -0.56
N LEU A 21 -19.95 20.08 0.12
CA LEU A 21 -18.63 19.45 0.12
C LEU A 21 -18.72 18.20 1.00
N SER A 22 -19.38 17.18 0.45
CA SER A 22 -19.13 15.80 0.85
C SER A 22 -17.62 15.68 0.99
N PRO A 23 -17.08 15.17 2.10
CA PRO A 23 -15.71 14.71 2.06
C PRO A 23 -15.75 13.62 1.00
N VAL A 24 -15.32 13.97 -0.21
CA VAL A 24 -14.62 13.04 -1.06
C VAL A 24 -13.45 12.61 -0.20
N THR A 25 -13.68 11.63 0.67
CA THR A 25 -12.69 10.62 0.92
C THR A 25 -12.39 10.14 -0.47
N CYS A 26 -11.33 10.70 -1.07
CA CYS A 26 -10.70 10.10 -2.21
C CYS A 26 -10.47 8.67 -1.73
N LEU A 27 -11.32 7.75 -2.16
CA LEU A 27 -11.08 6.33 -2.00
C LEU A 27 -9.88 6.10 -2.91
N SER A 28 -8.70 6.44 -2.40
CA SER A 28 -7.43 6.16 -3.00
C SER A 28 -7.40 4.66 -3.06
N ARG A 29 -7.83 4.11 -4.20
CA ARG A 29 -7.59 2.71 -4.48
C ARG A 29 -6.09 2.58 -4.46
N VAL A 30 -5.56 1.83 -3.51
CA VAL A 30 -4.15 1.46 -3.51
C VAL A 30 -3.89 0.82 -4.87
N SER A 31 -3.10 1.52 -5.69
CA SER A 31 -2.73 1.06 -7.02
C SER A 31 -1.26 0.70 -6.96
N CYS A 32 -0.96 -0.54 -7.32
CA CYS A 32 0.41 -1.02 -7.29
C CYS A 32 1.17 -0.63 -8.57
N PRO A 33 2.50 -0.50 -8.49
CA PRO A 33 3.33 -0.33 -9.67
C PRO A 33 3.08 -1.46 -10.70
N ASN A 34 3.42 -1.18 -11.97
CA ASN A 34 3.26 -2.16 -13.03
C ASN A 34 3.95 -3.49 -12.69
N LYS A 35 3.24 -4.61 -12.89
CA LYS A 35 3.68 -6.00 -12.59
C LYS A 35 3.80 -6.36 -11.11
N TRP A 36 3.39 -5.46 -10.21
CA TRP A 36 3.24 -5.78 -8.79
C TRP A 36 1.79 -6.18 -8.52
N PHE A 37 1.59 -7.09 -7.58
CA PHE A 37 0.24 -7.48 -7.18
C PHE A 37 -0.13 -6.83 -5.85
N LEU A 38 -1.42 -6.49 -5.72
CA LEU A 38 -2.00 -5.98 -4.49
C LEU A 38 -2.46 -7.16 -3.62
N PHE A 39 -2.05 -7.19 -2.37
CA PHE A 39 -2.65 -8.03 -1.34
C PHE A 39 -2.94 -7.17 -0.12
N GLU A 40 -4.22 -7.10 0.25
CA GLU A 40 -4.74 -6.18 1.27
C GLU A 40 -4.33 -4.73 0.95
N GLU A 41 -3.52 -4.10 1.79
CA GLU A 41 -3.08 -2.71 1.62
C GLU A 41 -1.63 -2.59 1.13
N ASN A 42 -0.99 -3.72 0.80
CA ASN A 42 0.42 -3.78 0.41
C ASN A 42 0.60 -4.24 -1.03
N CYS A 43 1.62 -3.69 -1.68
CA CYS A 43 2.04 -4.08 -3.03
C CYS A 43 3.28 -4.96 -2.97
N TYR A 44 3.25 -6.06 -3.71
CA TYR A 44 4.34 -7.03 -3.75
C TYR A 44 4.87 -7.18 -5.17
N GLY A 45 6.18 -7.01 -5.30
CA GLY A 45 6.92 -7.18 -6.55
C GLY A 45 7.87 -8.37 -6.45
N PHE A 46 8.09 -9.03 -7.58
CA PHE A 46 9.10 -10.07 -7.71
C PHE A 46 10.12 -9.67 -8.78
N PHE A 47 11.39 -9.96 -8.49
CA PHE A 47 12.54 -9.57 -9.30
C PHE A 47 13.41 -10.79 -9.54
N GLU A 48 13.68 -11.10 -10.82
CA GLU A 48 14.47 -12.26 -11.23
C GLU A 48 15.99 -12.04 -11.07
N THR A 49 16.41 -10.79 -10.91
CA THR A 49 17.83 -10.42 -10.73
C THR A 49 18.38 -11.04 -9.45
N LYS A 50 19.44 -11.83 -9.58
CA LYS A 50 20.11 -12.47 -8.44
C LYS A 50 21.03 -11.48 -7.75
N LEU A 51 20.69 -11.12 -6.53
CA LEU A 51 21.46 -10.18 -5.69
C LEU A 51 21.86 -10.82 -4.37
N SER A 52 22.84 -10.22 -3.68
CA SER A 52 23.03 -10.48 -2.25
C SER A 52 21.81 -9.96 -1.49
N TRP A 53 21.57 -10.48 -0.28
CA TRP A 53 20.43 -10.01 0.53
C TRP A 53 20.49 -8.49 0.77
N ASN A 54 21.69 -7.95 1.02
CA ASN A 54 21.88 -6.53 1.28
C ASN A 54 21.62 -5.66 0.04
N ASP A 55 22.06 -6.12 -1.13
CA ASP A 55 21.82 -5.41 -2.39
C ASP A 55 20.34 -5.47 -2.77
N ALA A 56 19.66 -6.60 -2.50
CA ALA A 56 18.23 -6.73 -2.73
C ALA A 56 17.41 -5.77 -1.85
N GLU A 57 17.74 -5.62 -0.56
CA GLU A 57 17.11 -4.62 0.32
C GLU A 57 17.39 -3.18 -0.17
N THR A 58 18.62 -2.92 -0.62
CA THR A 58 18.99 -1.63 -1.20
C THR A 58 18.18 -1.33 -2.48
N GLU A 59 17.97 -2.33 -3.33
CA GLU A 59 17.10 -2.20 -4.51
C GLU A 59 15.64 -1.95 -4.10
N CYS A 60 15.09 -2.71 -3.13
CA CYS A 60 13.72 -2.51 -2.67
C CYS A 60 13.47 -1.10 -2.12
N THR A 61 14.39 -0.58 -1.30
CA THR A 61 14.29 0.77 -0.75
C THR A 61 14.41 1.88 -1.81
N SER A 62 14.97 1.58 -2.98
CA SER A 62 15.02 2.54 -4.11
C SER A 62 13.64 2.84 -4.71
N PHE A 63 12.65 1.95 -4.54
CA PHE A 63 11.27 2.17 -5.01
C PHE A 63 10.47 3.12 -4.11
N GLY A 64 10.99 3.44 -2.92
CA GLY A 64 10.37 4.39 -2.01
C GLY A 64 10.71 4.11 -0.55
N ASN A 65 10.50 5.11 0.30
CA ASN A 65 10.80 5.06 1.74
C ASN A 65 9.98 4.04 2.54
N LYS A 66 8.94 3.44 1.96
CA LYS A 66 8.12 2.38 2.56
C LYS A 66 8.28 1.04 1.86
N ALA A 67 9.14 0.95 0.85
CA ALA A 67 9.41 -0.26 0.10
C ALA A 67 10.64 -0.96 0.69
N HIS A 68 10.48 -2.24 1.02
CA HIS A 68 11.50 -3.09 1.64
C HIS A 68 11.32 -4.52 1.14
N LEU A 69 12.28 -5.40 1.41
CA LEU A 69 12.05 -6.84 1.24
C LEU A 69 10.81 -7.27 2.03
N ALA A 70 9.99 -8.12 1.41
CA ALA A 70 8.68 -8.49 1.96
C ALA A 70 8.80 -9.10 3.36
N THR A 71 8.06 -8.57 4.32
CA THR A 71 7.88 -9.18 5.64
C THR A 71 6.58 -9.96 5.62
N ILE A 72 6.65 -11.26 5.89
CA ILE A 72 5.48 -12.14 5.86
C ILE A 72 4.99 -12.35 7.30
N LEU A 73 3.81 -11.83 7.61
CA LEU A 73 3.29 -11.76 8.98
C LEU A 73 2.38 -12.93 9.34
N ASN A 74 1.75 -13.56 8.34
CA ASN A 74 0.81 -14.64 8.58
C ASN A 74 0.76 -15.66 7.43
N LYS A 75 0.11 -16.79 7.70
CA LYS A 75 -0.02 -17.89 6.73
C LYS A 75 -0.79 -17.49 5.47
N ARG A 76 -1.83 -16.67 5.59
CA ARG A 76 -2.64 -16.25 4.43
C ARG A 76 -1.81 -15.42 3.45
N GLU A 77 -1.00 -14.51 3.98
CA GLU A 77 -0.05 -13.71 3.21
C GLU A 77 1.00 -14.61 2.54
N MET A 78 1.60 -15.55 3.28
CA MET A 78 2.54 -16.55 2.73
C MET A 78 1.94 -17.34 1.58
N ASP A 79 0.73 -17.87 1.76
CA ASP A 79 0.05 -18.69 0.77
C ASP A 79 -0.27 -17.86 -0.49
N THR A 80 -0.65 -16.59 -0.33
CA THR A 80 -0.94 -15.67 -1.44
C THR A 80 0.32 -15.32 -2.23
N ILE A 81 1.40 -14.95 -1.56
CA ILE A 81 2.70 -14.66 -2.20
C ILE A 81 3.19 -15.90 -2.95
N SER A 82 3.16 -17.07 -2.30
CA SER A 82 3.61 -18.33 -2.91
C SER A 82 2.78 -18.70 -4.15
N SER A 83 1.46 -18.56 -4.09
CA SER A 83 0.57 -18.82 -5.22
C SER A 83 0.83 -17.86 -6.38
N SER A 84 1.06 -16.57 -6.08
CA SER A 84 1.39 -15.56 -7.09
C SER A 84 2.71 -15.89 -7.79
N LEU A 85 3.73 -16.33 -7.03
CA LEU A 85 5.01 -16.74 -7.59
C LEU A 85 4.89 -17.98 -8.49
N LEU A 86 4.18 -19.03 -8.05
CA LEU A 86 4.01 -20.26 -8.83
C LEU A 86 3.18 -20.07 -10.11
N THR A 87 2.28 -19.08 -10.13
CA THR A 87 1.44 -18.80 -11.30
C THR A 87 2.19 -18.01 -12.36
N ASN A 88 3.03 -17.06 -11.93
CA ASN A 88 3.66 -16.09 -12.83
C ASN A 88 5.06 -16.50 -13.28
N TYR A 89 5.69 -17.50 -12.64
CA TYR A 89 7.07 -17.86 -12.91
C TYR A 89 7.26 -19.38 -12.98
N VAL A 90 8.01 -19.84 -13.97
CA VAL A 90 8.05 -21.26 -14.41
C VAL A 90 9.05 -22.11 -13.61
N GLU A 91 10.05 -21.48 -12.98
CA GLU A 91 11.09 -22.20 -12.23
C GLU A 91 10.88 -22.12 -10.71
N SER A 92 11.34 -23.13 -9.96
CA SER A 92 11.43 -23.01 -8.52
C SER A 92 12.63 -22.12 -8.15
N PHE A 93 12.39 -20.95 -7.56
CA PHE A 93 13.44 -20.04 -7.10
C PHE A 93 13.41 -19.85 -5.58
N ARG A 94 14.60 -19.63 -5.01
CA ARG A 94 14.74 -19.12 -3.65
C ARG A 94 14.67 -17.60 -3.71
N VAL A 95 13.75 -17.01 -2.96
CA VAL A 95 13.54 -15.56 -2.91
C VAL A 95 14.07 -14.98 -1.61
N TRP A 96 14.64 -13.77 -1.68
CA TRP A 96 14.93 -13.00 -0.48
C TRP A 96 13.64 -12.42 0.10
N ILE A 97 13.54 -12.44 1.43
CA ILE A 97 12.48 -11.81 2.22
C ILE A 97 13.11 -11.00 3.35
N GLY A 98 12.35 -10.09 3.96
CA GLY A 98 12.80 -9.11 4.94
C GLY A 98 13.03 -9.65 6.36
N MET A 99 13.01 -10.98 6.56
CA MET A 99 13.26 -11.57 7.88
C MET A 99 14.75 -11.52 8.21
N TYR A 100 15.11 -10.85 9.30
CA TYR A 100 16.46 -10.87 9.86
C TYR A 100 16.46 -11.53 11.25
N LYS A 101 17.48 -12.35 11.52
CA LYS A 101 17.68 -12.94 12.85
C LYS A 101 18.42 -11.95 13.74
N ILE A 102 17.77 -11.49 14.79
CA ILE A 102 18.44 -10.73 15.86
C ILE A 102 19.39 -11.68 16.61
N ARG A 103 20.66 -11.30 16.79
CA ARG A 103 21.61 -12.09 17.57
C ARG A 103 21.09 -12.26 19.00
N GLY A 104 20.93 -13.52 19.44
CA GLY A 104 20.37 -13.86 20.75
C GLY A 104 18.84 -13.93 20.82
N GLY A 105 18.12 -13.63 19.74
CA GLY A 105 16.67 -13.84 19.66
C GLY A 105 16.33 -15.33 19.59
N LYS A 106 15.40 -15.78 20.44
CA LYS A 106 14.74 -17.08 20.29
C LYS A 106 13.59 -16.94 19.28
N ILE A 107 13.49 -17.92 18.38
CA ILE A 107 12.38 -18.09 17.44
C ILE A 107 11.27 -18.84 18.16
#